data_AF-A0A0U0ZQW6-F1
#
_entry.id   AF-A0A0U0ZQW6-F1
#
_cell.length_a   1.000
_cell.length_b   1.000
_cell.length_c   1.000
_cell.angle_alpha   90.00
_cell.angle_beta   90.00
_cell.angle_gamma   90.00
#
_symmetry.space_group_name_H-M   'P 1'
#
loop_
_entity.id
_entity.type
_entity.pdbx_description
1 polymer ?
#
loop_
_entity_poly.entity_id
_entity_poly.type
_entity_poly.pdbx_seq_one_letter_code
_entity_poly.pdbx_strand_id
1 'polypeptide(L)'
;MSLTQWYFAEDGGAVVDAAIATLDEDTPSESVMMVLAEPESLHVRPVAGAEFPDQPLPWTYDPEIRTWARPLSSLAPRQAPARPLLLPLGVASGATLIVNLEAINPLTINGPTPRITAVLRAWVMHLLLTPGRVVAAATATLTEVPGTSRFISAPTPEKLSAQLGERALSADVVILDDLSARHRFPSSAAVGIGQHLDVWTLRLSPTGPSARLTSAGEDRVLELESIIAINDAGWNQLGQTLGAPTAAAGSAPAPSPQPTPAASADADVAMGPEPHVWIQIFGNPTVTPPHGEPMEPGRRNTWTAIIAYLATVGRKGATNEEIRKACYGDNIKPETIRQHLSNIRGYLGPVSTGDGPLPEISRGGRPRAGEPPESYQLHPEVITAWDRVEQLIGAGPAHASDTALHRALNYVVGPPFAVLDKSVQARYQSWTKELIDTITDAVAGAALELATRSQGRGDQPGALWAARKGILVDPQRQDLWRLAIEVADPETRATLFTELRAAIADEHLETATRKLLP
;
A
#
# COMPACT_ATOMS: atom_id res chain seq x y z
N MET A 1 11.39 -18.73 11.08
CA MET A 1 10.76 -17.40 10.87
C MET A 1 9.94 -17.08 12.10
N SER A 2 9.98 -15.86 12.63
CA SER A 2 9.13 -15.49 13.77
C SER A 2 7.72 -15.10 13.30
N LEU A 3 6.69 -15.37 14.10
CA LEU A 3 5.30 -15.01 13.79
C LEU A 3 5.12 -13.50 13.59
N THR A 4 5.85 -12.71 14.38
CA THR A 4 5.86 -11.24 14.26
C THR A 4 6.48 -10.80 12.94
N GLN A 5 7.55 -11.46 12.48
CA GLN A 5 8.16 -11.17 11.17
C GLN A 5 7.21 -11.53 10.03
N TRP A 6 6.57 -12.69 10.08
CA TRP A 6 5.55 -13.09 9.12
C TRP A 6 4.41 -12.06 9.02
N TYR A 7 3.88 -11.64 10.17
CA TYR A 7 2.73 -10.75 10.22
C TYR A 7 3.05 -9.32 9.74
N PHE A 8 4.19 -8.75 10.16
CA PHE A 8 4.52 -7.33 9.92
C PHE A 8 5.47 -7.04 8.76
N ALA A 9 6.36 -7.98 8.40
CA ALA A 9 7.39 -7.74 7.39
C ALA A 9 7.12 -8.44 6.05
N GLU A 10 6.17 -9.38 6.04
CA GLU A 10 5.74 -10.12 4.85
C GLU A 10 4.25 -9.85 4.59
N ASP A 11 3.57 -10.76 3.93
CA ASP A 11 2.18 -10.60 3.53
C ASP A 11 1.18 -11.00 4.63
N GLY A 12 1.64 -11.39 5.83
CA GLY A 12 0.77 -11.96 6.87
C GLY A 12 -0.40 -11.06 7.26
N GLY A 13 -0.17 -9.76 7.51
CA GLY A 13 -1.25 -8.81 7.79
C GLY A 13 -2.24 -8.66 6.63
N ALA A 14 -1.73 -8.54 5.39
CA ALA A 14 -2.57 -8.42 4.20
C ALA A 14 -3.39 -9.68 3.91
N VAL A 15 -2.84 -10.85 4.21
CA VAL A 15 -3.53 -12.14 4.09
C VAL A 15 -4.62 -12.27 5.16
N VAL A 16 -4.37 -11.79 6.39
CA VAL A 16 -5.41 -11.72 7.43
C VAL A 16 -6.53 -10.79 7.00
N ASP A 17 -6.22 -9.58 6.53
CA ASP A 17 -7.23 -8.64 6.05
C ASP A 17 -8.04 -9.22 4.89
N ALA A 18 -7.38 -9.86 3.92
CA ALA A 18 -8.05 -10.53 2.81
C ALA A 18 -8.94 -11.70 3.25
N ALA A 19 -8.53 -12.45 4.28
CA ALA A 19 -9.34 -13.51 4.85
C ALA A 19 -10.57 -12.95 5.56
N ILE A 20 -10.41 -11.92 6.39
CA ILE A 20 -11.50 -11.31 7.14
C ILE A 20 -12.51 -10.64 6.20
N ALA A 21 -12.05 -10.06 5.09
CA ALA A 21 -12.93 -9.51 4.05
C ALA A 21 -13.88 -10.54 3.44
N THR A 22 -13.56 -11.84 3.52
CA THR A 22 -14.46 -12.91 3.06
C THR A 22 -15.57 -13.25 4.02
N LEU A 23 -15.60 -12.62 5.20
CA LEU A 23 -16.71 -12.76 6.14
C LEU A 23 -17.94 -11.94 5.70
N ASP A 24 -17.83 -11.01 4.73
CA ASP A 24 -18.94 -10.19 4.18
C ASP A 24 -19.48 -10.71 2.83
N GLU A 25 -20.79 -10.67 2.51
CA GLU A 25 -21.80 -9.59 2.61
C GLU A 25 -22.80 -9.62 3.80
N ASP A 26 -22.88 -10.69 4.60
CA ASP A 26 -23.95 -10.91 5.59
C ASP A 26 -23.48 -10.94 7.07
N THR A 27 -22.18 -10.76 7.37
CA THR A 27 -21.65 -10.84 8.75
C THR A 27 -21.30 -9.45 9.28
N PRO A 28 -22.04 -8.88 10.26
CA PRO A 28 -21.71 -7.59 10.83
C PRO A 28 -20.28 -7.57 11.37
N SER A 29 -19.53 -6.50 11.10
CA SER A 29 -18.12 -6.35 11.53
C SER A 29 -17.94 -6.55 13.03
N GLU A 30 -18.94 -6.16 13.84
CA GLU A 30 -18.99 -6.33 15.30
C GLU A 30 -19.10 -7.80 15.76
N SER A 31 -19.44 -8.72 14.88
CA SER A 31 -19.62 -10.15 15.22
C SER A 31 -18.29 -10.85 15.44
N VAL A 32 -17.21 -10.37 14.80
CA VAL A 32 -15.86 -10.89 14.98
C VAL A 32 -15.22 -10.21 16.17
N MET A 33 -14.92 -10.97 17.22
CA MET A 33 -14.24 -10.46 18.40
C MET A 33 -12.72 -10.47 18.22
N MET A 34 -12.20 -11.59 17.71
CA MET A 34 -10.77 -11.90 17.78
C MET A 34 -10.36 -12.82 16.65
N VAL A 35 -9.11 -12.67 16.23
CA VAL A 35 -8.47 -13.45 15.20
C VAL A 35 -7.15 -13.99 15.74
N LEU A 36 -6.93 -15.29 15.61
CA LEU A 36 -5.67 -15.96 15.84
C LEU A 36 -5.09 -16.29 14.46
N ALA A 37 -3.97 -15.66 14.13
CA ALA A 37 -3.35 -15.78 12.82
C ALA A 37 -2.04 -16.58 12.91
N GLU A 38 -1.96 -17.64 12.13
CA GLU A 38 -0.79 -18.47 11.91
C GLU A 38 -0.42 -18.44 10.41
N PRO A 39 0.82 -18.79 10.01
CA PRO A 39 1.21 -18.80 8.61
C PRO A 39 0.32 -19.66 7.71
N GLU A 40 -0.20 -20.77 8.24
CA GLU A 40 -0.98 -21.75 7.47
C GLU A 40 -2.49 -21.60 7.67
N SER A 41 -2.91 -20.99 8.79
CA SER A 41 -4.29 -21.04 9.27
C SER A 41 -4.71 -19.73 9.93
N LEU A 42 -6.00 -19.44 9.83
CA LEU A 42 -6.63 -18.32 10.50
C LEU A 42 -7.82 -18.81 11.29
N HIS A 43 -7.88 -18.47 12.56
CA HIS A 43 -9.02 -18.79 13.42
C HIS A 43 -9.70 -17.50 13.87
N VAL A 44 -10.99 -17.37 13.56
CA VAL A 44 -11.81 -16.24 13.96
C VAL A 44 -12.77 -16.66 15.05
N ARG A 45 -12.90 -15.82 16.05
CA ARG A 45 -13.75 -16.05 17.20
C ARG A 45 -14.83 -14.96 17.29
N PRO A 46 -16.11 -15.35 17.45
CA PRO A 46 -17.19 -14.39 17.58
C PRO A 46 -17.29 -13.80 18.99
N VAL A 47 -17.99 -12.67 19.10
CA VAL A 47 -18.34 -12.03 20.40
C VAL A 47 -19.28 -12.95 21.18
N ALA A 48 -19.03 -13.11 22.50
CA ALA A 48 -19.86 -14.01 23.31
C ALA A 48 -21.29 -13.47 23.45
N GLY A 49 -22.28 -14.34 23.23
CA GLY A 49 -23.71 -14.01 23.39
C GLY A 49 -24.43 -13.62 22.10
N ALA A 50 -23.72 -13.41 20.99
CA ALA A 50 -24.33 -13.33 19.66
C ALA A 50 -24.69 -14.75 19.16
N GLU A 51 -25.88 -14.92 18.57
CA GLU A 51 -26.18 -16.13 17.81
C GLU A 51 -25.21 -16.21 16.62
N PHE A 52 -24.65 -17.41 16.40
CA PHE A 52 -23.78 -17.66 15.26
C PHE A 52 -24.54 -17.30 13.98
N PRO A 53 -23.97 -16.47 13.07
CA PRO A 53 -24.37 -16.53 11.68
C PRO A 53 -24.11 -17.96 11.16
N ASP A 54 -24.88 -18.42 10.18
CA ASP A 54 -24.56 -19.68 9.51
C ASP A 54 -23.11 -19.61 8.99
N GLN A 55 -22.35 -20.68 9.20
CA GLN A 55 -20.93 -20.76 8.86
C GLN A 55 -20.71 -20.33 7.39
N PRO A 56 -20.04 -19.19 7.13
CA PRO A 56 -19.85 -18.72 5.76
C PRO A 56 -18.83 -19.61 5.05
N LEU A 57 -19.15 -20.13 3.87
CA LEU A 57 -18.14 -20.80 3.04
C LEU A 57 -17.06 -19.78 2.62
N PRO A 58 -15.75 -20.10 2.69
CA PRO A 58 -15.14 -21.42 2.91
C PRO A 58 -14.66 -21.68 4.35
N TRP A 59 -15.15 -20.94 5.34
CA TRP A 59 -14.76 -21.15 6.74
C TRP A 59 -15.28 -22.48 7.26
N THR A 60 -14.57 -23.08 8.21
CA THR A 60 -14.93 -24.34 8.87
C THR A 60 -15.03 -24.14 10.37
N TYR A 61 -16.13 -24.56 11.01
CA TYR A 61 -16.25 -24.49 12.46
C TYR A 61 -15.35 -25.51 13.16
N ASP A 62 -14.50 -25.04 14.05
CA ASP A 62 -13.71 -25.83 14.97
C ASP A 62 -14.45 -25.90 16.34
N PRO A 63 -15.01 -27.06 16.72
CA PRO A 63 -15.76 -27.21 17.96
C PRO A 63 -14.89 -27.26 19.21
N GLU A 64 -13.59 -27.58 19.09
CA GLU A 64 -12.69 -27.73 20.24
C GLU A 64 -12.37 -26.36 20.86
N ILE A 65 -12.07 -25.39 20.00
CA ILE A 65 -11.75 -24.01 20.39
C ILE A 65 -12.88 -23.02 20.10
N ARG A 66 -14.01 -23.50 19.53
CA ARG A 66 -15.21 -22.72 19.19
C ARG A 66 -14.90 -21.53 18.28
N THR A 67 -14.12 -21.76 17.22
CA THR A 67 -13.72 -20.75 16.24
C THR A 67 -14.13 -21.15 14.83
N TRP A 68 -14.11 -20.20 13.91
CA TRP A 68 -14.11 -20.46 12.48
C TRP A 68 -12.67 -20.50 11.99
N ALA A 69 -12.25 -21.64 11.46
CA ALA A 69 -10.93 -21.83 10.89
C ALA A 69 -10.98 -21.66 9.37
N ARG A 70 -9.91 -21.12 8.80
CA ARG A 70 -9.70 -21.06 7.35
C ARG A 70 -8.21 -21.27 7.01
N PRO A 71 -7.89 -22.17 6.06
CA PRO A 71 -6.54 -22.27 5.51
C PRO A 71 -6.15 -21.03 4.70
N LEU A 72 -4.97 -20.48 4.95
CA LEU A 72 -4.48 -19.29 4.27
C LEU A 72 -3.87 -19.56 2.89
N SER A 73 -3.48 -20.82 2.61
CA SER A 73 -2.92 -21.26 1.32
C SER A 73 -3.82 -21.03 0.11
N SER A 74 -5.11 -20.73 0.34
CA SER A 74 -6.12 -20.45 -0.68
C SER A 74 -6.34 -18.96 -0.97
N LEU A 75 -5.71 -18.07 -0.20
CA LEU A 75 -5.92 -16.63 -0.25
C LEU A 75 -4.75 -15.93 -0.93
N ALA A 76 -5.06 -15.10 -1.92
CA ALA A 76 -4.12 -14.12 -2.43
C ALA A 76 -4.18 -12.86 -1.54
N PRO A 77 -3.05 -12.21 -1.22
CA PRO A 77 -3.06 -10.89 -0.61
C PRO A 77 -3.89 -9.95 -1.48
N ARG A 78 -4.99 -9.43 -0.94
CA ARG A 78 -5.84 -8.45 -1.60
C ARG A 78 -5.96 -7.23 -0.70
N GLN A 79 -5.99 -6.05 -1.31
CA GLN A 79 -6.32 -4.83 -0.61
C GLN A 79 -7.83 -4.84 -0.33
N ALA A 80 -8.22 -5.41 0.79
CA ALA A 80 -9.61 -5.42 1.23
C ALA A 80 -10.05 -4.04 1.71
N PRO A 81 -11.34 -3.67 1.57
CA PRO A 81 -11.86 -2.49 2.24
C PRO A 81 -11.61 -2.63 3.75
N ALA A 82 -11.05 -1.59 4.36
CA ALA A 82 -10.59 -1.62 5.75
C ALA A 82 -11.76 -1.63 6.74
N ARG A 83 -12.37 -2.81 6.95
CA ARG A 83 -13.25 -3.16 8.08
C ARG A 83 -13.14 -4.66 8.32
N PRO A 84 -13.13 -5.14 9.58
CA PRO A 84 -13.24 -4.41 10.87
C PRO A 84 -11.97 -3.67 11.33
N LEU A 85 -12.06 -2.90 12.43
CA LEU A 85 -10.92 -2.28 13.12
C LEU A 85 -10.05 -3.34 13.86
N LEU A 86 -9.20 -4.03 13.11
CA LEU A 86 -8.30 -5.05 13.65
C LEU A 86 -7.05 -4.43 14.29
N LEU A 87 -6.69 -4.95 15.47
CA LEU A 87 -5.52 -4.52 16.22
C LEU A 87 -4.72 -5.72 16.74
N PRO A 88 -3.44 -5.87 16.35
CA PRO A 88 -2.61 -6.97 16.81
C PRO A 88 -2.07 -6.67 18.22
N LEU A 89 -2.33 -7.57 19.16
CA LEU A 89 -1.93 -7.43 20.57
C LEU A 89 -0.56 -8.08 20.85
N GLY A 90 -0.31 -9.24 20.27
CA GLY A 90 0.91 -10.00 20.53
C GLY A 90 0.82 -11.45 20.06
N VAL A 91 1.64 -12.31 20.64
CA VAL A 91 1.66 -13.75 20.34
C VAL A 91 1.08 -14.53 21.51
N ALA A 92 0.15 -15.43 21.21
CA ALA A 92 -0.46 -16.35 22.17
C ALA A 92 -0.53 -17.75 21.56
N SER A 93 -0.01 -18.76 22.26
CA SER A 93 -0.09 -20.17 21.84
C SER A 93 0.43 -20.43 20.42
N GLY A 94 1.50 -19.73 20.01
CA GLY A 94 2.06 -19.89 18.66
C GLY A 94 1.28 -19.20 17.53
N ALA A 95 0.31 -18.33 17.85
CA ALA A 95 -0.42 -17.51 16.88
C ALA A 95 -0.34 -16.02 17.20
N THR A 96 -0.43 -15.17 16.19
CA THR A 96 -0.61 -13.72 16.38
C THR A 96 -2.05 -13.44 16.80
N LEU A 97 -2.22 -12.90 18.00
CA LEU A 97 -3.50 -12.50 18.55
C LEU A 97 -3.87 -11.11 18.05
N ILE A 98 -5.01 -11.00 17.38
CA ILE A 98 -5.57 -9.77 16.84
C ILE A 98 -6.98 -9.62 17.39
N VAL A 99 -7.36 -8.41 17.75
CA VAL A 99 -8.69 -8.11 18.28
C VAL A 99 -9.40 -7.11 17.41
N ASN A 100 -10.71 -7.26 17.27
CA ASN A 100 -11.54 -6.24 16.68
C ASN A 100 -11.92 -5.20 17.73
N LEU A 101 -11.37 -4.00 17.60
CA LEU A 101 -11.63 -2.89 18.52
C LEU A 101 -13.09 -2.45 18.54
N GLU A 102 -13.87 -2.65 17.47
CA GLU A 102 -15.31 -2.37 17.46
C GLU A 102 -16.04 -3.29 18.43
N ALA A 103 -15.68 -4.58 18.43
CA ALA A 103 -16.28 -5.62 19.25
C ALA A 103 -15.87 -5.55 20.74
N ILE A 104 -14.63 -5.16 21.03
CA ILE A 104 -14.11 -5.08 22.41
C ILE A 104 -14.13 -3.66 22.99
N ASN A 105 -14.92 -2.76 22.40
CA ASN A 105 -15.00 -1.34 22.77
C ASN A 105 -15.75 -1.11 24.11
N PRO A 106 -15.12 -0.63 25.19
CA PRO A 106 -13.78 -0.04 25.24
C PRO A 106 -12.72 -1.02 25.76
N LEU A 107 -11.48 -0.83 25.29
CA LEU A 107 -10.32 -1.60 25.75
C LEU A 107 -9.49 -0.78 26.73
N THR A 108 -9.25 -1.30 27.92
CA THR A 108 -8.36 -0.66 28.91
C THR A 108 -6.98 -1.31 28.94
N ILE A 109 -5.90 -0.53 28.96
CA ILE A 109 -4.52 -1.02 29.11
C ILE A 109 -3.98 -0.68 30.49
N ASN A 110 -3.43 -1.68 31.17
CA ASN A 110 -2.86 -1.58 32.51
C ASN A 110 -1.41 -2.09 32.54
N GLY A 111 -0.52 -1.37 33.23
CA GLY A 111 0.89 -1.77 33.35
C GLY A 111 1.82 -0.59 33.62
N PRO A 112 3.14 -0.81 33.60
CA PRO A 112 4.12 0.26 33.73
C PRO A 112 4.04 1.25 32.55
N THR A 113 4.10 2.56 32.82
CA THR A 113 3.98 3.63 31.80
C THR A 113 4.88 3.41 30.58
N PRO A 114 6.18 3.07 30.71
CA PRO A 114 7.03 2.85 29.54
C PRO A 114 6.54 1.70 28.63
N ARG A 115 5.96 0.64 29.23
CA ARG A 115 5.40 -0.48 28.45
C ARG A 115 4.10 -0.09 27.77
N ILE A 116 3.22 0.64 28.47
CA ILE A 116 1.98 1.16 27.89
C ILE A 116 2.30 2.06 26.69
N THR A 117 3.22 3.01 26.87
CA THR A 117 3.68 3.89 25.79
C THR A 117 4.20 3.08 24.60
N ALA A 118 5.02 2.05 24.85
CA ALA A 118 5.57 1.25 23.76
C ALA A 118 4.51 0.46 22.98
N VAL A 119 3.50 -0.08 23.66
CA VAL A 119 2.35 -0.76 23.03
C VAL A 119 1.51 0.22 22.23
N LEU A 120 1.13 1.34 22.84
CA LEU A 120 0.31 2.37 22.17
C LEU A 120 0.99 2.90 20.92
N ARG A 121 2.31 3.10 20.93
CA ARG A 121 3.08 3.48 19.74
C ARG A 121 2.97 2.46 18.62
N ALA A 122 3.10 1.17 18.95
CA ALA A 122 2.96 0.11 17.96
C ALA A 122 1.55 0.08 17.37
N TRP A 123 0.53 0.26 18.20
CA TRP A 123 -0.87 0.30 17.80
C TRP A 123 -1.20 1.51 16.94
N VAL A 124 -0.75 2.71 17.33
CA VAL A 124 -0.89 3.93 16.54
C VAL A 124 -0.24 3.73 15.18
N MET A 125 0.98 3.18 15.11
CA MET A 125 1.63 2.93 13.82
C MET A 125 0.87 1.91 12.98
N HIS A 126 0.41 0.81 13.58
CA HIS A 126 -0.38 -0.18 12.86
C HIS A 126 -1.65 0.45 12.26
N LEU A 127 -2.42 1.16 13.08
CA LEU A 127 -3.65 1.83 12.65
C LEU A 127 -3.39 2.92 11.59
N LEU A 128 -2.31 3.69 11.73
CA LEU A 128 -1.95 4.69 10.72
C LEU A 128 -1.47 4.06 9.41
N LEU A 129 -0.84 2.88 9.45
CA LEU A 129 -0.46 2.15 8.24
C LEU A 129 -1.68 1.51 7.57
N THR A 130 -2.77 1.28 8.30
CA THR A 130 -4.06 0.91 7.72
C THR A 130 -4.64 2.10 6.90
N PRO A 131 -5.04 1.90 5.64
CA PRO A 131 -5.59 2.96 4.80
C PRO A 131 -6.81 3.64 5.42
N GLY A 132 -6.89 4.97 5.32
CA GLY A 132 -8.07 5.75 5.68
C GLY A 132 -8.33 5.96 7.18
N ARG A 133 -7.57 5.31 8.07
CA ARG A 133 -7.80 5.41 9.52
C ARG A 133 -7.28 6.71 10.12
N VAL A 134 -8.09 7.34 10.95
CA VAL A 134 -7.78 8.51 11.77
C VAL A 134 -7.71 8.10 13.23
N VAL A 135 -6.58 8.38 13.87
CA VAL A 135 -6.35 8.09 15.29
C VAL A 135 -6.22 9.40 16.04
N ALA A 136 -6.97 9.53 17.13
CA ALA A 136 -6.94 10.69 17.99
C ALA A 136 -6.50 10.31 19.41
N ALA A 137 -5.68 11.13 20.06
CA ALA A 137 -5.11 10.82 21.36
C ALA A 137 -5.14 12.02 22.31
N ALA A 138 -5.71 11.82 23.49
CA ALA A 138 -5.68 12.75 24.62
C ALA A 138 -4.85 12.18 25.76
N THR A 139 -3.61 11.78 25.48
CA THR A 139 -2.71 11.23 26.49
C THR A 139 -1.30 11.79 26.31
N ALA A 140 -0.68 12.18 27.42
CA ALA A 140 0.72 12.60 27.44
C ALA A 140 1.70 11.44 27.12
N THR A 141 1.23 10.18 27.10
CA THR A 141 2.05 9.01 26.77
C THR A 141 2.41 8.94 25.28
N LEU A 142 1.66 9.62 24.42
CA LEU A 142 1.88 9.66 22.98
C LEU A 142 2.26 11.09 22.57
N THR A 143 3.30 11.19 21.76
CA THR A 143 3.70 12.44 21.11
C THR A 143 3.14 12.49 19.69
N GLU A 144 3.06 13.67 19.10
CA GLU A 144 2.78 13.81 17.67
C GLU A 144 3.70 12.92 16.83
N VAL A 145 3.15 12.37 15.75
CA VAL A 145 3.88 11.61 14.75
C VAL A 145 4.13 12.56 13.57
N PRO A 146 5.38 12.96 13.29
CA PRO A 146 5.69 13.82 12.16
C PRO A 146 5.19 13.21 10.84
N GLY A 147 4.67 14.06 9.94
CA GLY A 147 4.31 13.64 8.58
C GLY A 147 2.96 12.95 8.43
N THR A 148 2.13 12.87 9.49
CA THR A 148 0.76 12.35 9.39
C THR A 148 -0.27 13.38 9.85
N SER A 149 -1.23 13.69 8.98
CA SER A 149 -2.43 14.47 9.34
C SER A 149 -3.51 13.61 9.99
N ARG A 150 -3.35 12.27 9.96
CA ARG A 150 -4.30 11.29 10.48
C ARG A 150 -4.09 10.95 11.95
N PHE A 151 -2.98 11.38 12.55
CA PHE A 151 -2.79 11.34 14.00
C PHE A 151 -3.06 12.73 14.59
N ILE A 152 -4.04 12.83 15.47
CA ILE A 152 -4.43 14.09 16.10
C ILE A 152 -4.22 13.93 17.61
N SER A 153 -3.32 14.71 18.19
CA SER A 153 -3.10 14.70 19.64
C SER A 153 -3.49 16.02 20.28
N ALA A 154 -4.07 15.94 21.47
CA ALA A 154 -4.35 17.09 22.31
C ALA A 154 -4.03 16.77 23.78
N PRO A 155 -3.78 17.77 24.63
CA PRO A 155 -3.42 17.51 26.02
C PRO A 155 -4.60 17.08 26.91
N THR A 156 -5.85 17.27 26.46
CA THR A 156 -7.05 16.85 27.19
C THR A 156 -8.14 16.36 26.24
N PRO A 157 -9.05 15.47 26.70
CA PRO A 157 -10.18 15.00 25.89
C PRO A 157 -11.08 16.13 25.37
N GLU A 158 -11.29 17.20 26.15
CA GLU A 158 -12.06 18.39 25.74
C GLU A 158 -11.44 19.07 24.53
N LYS A 159 -10.12 19.32 24.58
CA LYS A 159 -9.39 19.97 23.50
C LYS A 159 -9.33 19.07 22.27
N LEU A 160 -9.19 17.77 22.46
CA LEU A 160 -9.22 16.80 21.37
C LEU A 160 -10.56 16.84 20.62
N SER A 161 -11.67 16.81 21.37
CA SER A 161 -13.03 16.90 20.82
C SER A 161 -13.25 18.22 20.07
N ALA A 162 -12.82 19.34 20.64
CA ALA A 162 -12.89 20.64 19.97
C ALA A 162 -12.09 20.67 18.66
N GLN A 163 -10.84 20.18 18.66
CA GLN A 163 -10.01 20.13 17.46
C GLN A 163 -10.59 19.24 16.36
N LEU A 164 -11.17 18.09 16.71
CA LEU A 164 -11.85 17.23 15.75
C LEU A 164 -13.08 17.94 15.15
N GLY A 165 -13.86 18.62 15.98
CA GLY A 165 -15.00 19.43 15.55
C GLY A 165 -14.61 20.56 14.60
N GLU A 166 -13.58 21.33 14.94
CA GLU A 166 -13.06 22.43 14.11
C GLU A 166 -12.57 21.95 12.74
N ARG A 167 -11.98 20.75 12.68
CA ARG A 167 -11.51 20.13 11.43
C ARG A 167 -12.59 19.38 10.67
N ALA A 168 -13.81 19.29 11.22
CA ALA A 168 -14.88 18.44 10.71
C ALA A 168 -14.43 16.98 10.47
N LEU A 169 -13.60 16.44 11.36
CA LEU A 169 -13.07 15.08 11.30
C LEU A 169 -13.70 14.20 12.39
N SER A 170 -13.96 12.94 12.04
CA SER A 170 -14.26 11.89 13.02
C SER A 170 -13.04 10.98 13.14
N ALA A 171 -12.62 10.67 14.36
CA ALA A 171 -11.60 9.67 14.61
C ALA A 171 -12.22 8.26 14.57
N ASP A 172 -11.53 7.30 13.99
CA ASP A 172 -11.89 5.89 14.09
C ASP A 172 -11.59 5.35 15.50
N VAL A 173 -10.43 5.75 16.03
CA VAL A 173 -9.95 5.32 17.35
C VAL A 173 -9.57 6.55 18.18
N VAL A 174 -10.04 6.58 19.42
CA VAL A 174 -9.64 7.56 20.44
C VAL A 174 -8.87 6.89 21.56
N ILE A 175 -7.69 7.43 21.90
CA ILE A 175 -6.85 6.97 22.99
C ILE A 175 -6.93 8.00 24.12
N LEU A 176 -7.43 7.59 25.28
CA LEU A 176 -7.74 8.48 26.40
C LEU A 176 -6.96 8.06 27.65
N ASP A 177 -6.47 9.06 28.38
CA ASP A 177 -5.96 8.89 29.74
C ASP A 177 -7.09 8.67 30.76
N ASP A 178 -8.26 9.26 30.52
CA ASP A 178 -9.50 9.05 31.29
C ASP A 178 -10.64 8.56 30.39
N LEU A 179 -11.02 7.28 30.55
CA LEU A 179 -12.12 6.68 29.78
C LEU A 179 -13.49 7.27 30.12
N SER A 180 -13.65 7.97 31.25
CA SER A 180 -14.91 8.63 31.58
C SER A 180 -15.31 9.67 30.52
N ALA A 181 -14.33 10.26 29.83
CA ALA A 181 -14.52 11.22 28.75
C ALA A 181 -14.96 10.60 27.41
N ARG A 182 -15.09 9.26 27.32
CA ARG A 182 -15.51 8.55 26.08
C ARG A 182 -16.83 9.07 25.51
N HIS A 183 -17.75 9.53 26.35
CA HIS A 183 -19.04 10.08 25.92
C HIS A 183 -18.91 11.27 24.94
N ARG A 184 -17.74 11.92 24.87
CA ARG A 184 -17.42 12.98 23.90
C ARG A 184 -17.11 12.46 22.49
N PHE A 185 -16.90 11.15 22.34
CA PHE A 185 -16.51 10.47 21.09
C PHE A 185 -17.41 9.25 20.84
N PRO A 186 -18.74 9.44 20.68
CA PRO A 186 -19.70 8.34 20.65
C PRO A 186 -19.53 7.40 19.45
N SER A 187 -18.94 7.89 18.36
CA SER A 187 -18.76 7.13 17.10
C SER A 187 -17.39 6.47 16.97
N SER A 188 -16.54 6.54 18.00
CA SER A 188 -15.15 6.07 17.95
C SER A 188 -14.92 4.87 18.86
N ALA A 189 -14.04 3.96 18.44
CA ALA A 189 -13.51 2.93 19.33
C ALA A 189 -12.59 3.59 20.38
N ALA A 190 -12.76 3.25 21.65
CA ALA A 190 -12.02 3.88 22.75
C ALA A 190 -11.00 2.92 23.37
N VAL A 191 -9.77 3.40 23.49
CA VAL A 191 -8.69 2.75 24.22
C VAL A 191 -8.31 3.61 25.42
N GLY A 192 -8.39 3.02 26.61
CA GLY A 192 -8.09 3.68 27.88
C GLY A 192 -6.75 3.28 28.47
N ILE A 193 -6.21 4.15 29.32
CA ILE A 193 -4.99 3.89 30.09
C ILE A 193 -5.32 3.88 31.58
N GLY A 194 -4.85 2.87 32.31
CA GLY A 194 -4.92 2.83 33.77
C GLY A 194 -6.07 1.99 34.33
N GLN A 195 -6.34 2.16 35.63
CA GLN A 195 -7.22 1.28 36.39
C GLN A 195 -8.70 1.67 36.22
N HIS A 196 -9.20 1.59 34.99
CA HIS A 196 -10.63 1.59 34.72
C HIS A 196 -11.08 0.14 34.52
N LEU A 197 -12.10 -0.29 35.27
CA LEU A 197 -12.70 -1.61 35.12
C LEU A 197 -13.88 -1.51 34.15
N ASP A 198 -13.55 -1.35 32.88
CA ASP A 198 -14.48 -1.58 31.78
C ASP A 198 -14.47 -3.08 31.37
N VAL A 199 -15.27 -3.45 30.38
CA VAL A 199 -15.52 -4.83 29.96
C VAL A 199 -14.22 -5.58 29.59
N TRP A 200 -13.29 -4.96 28.86
CA TRP A 200 -12.03 -5.60 28.43
C TRP A 200 -10.79 -4.88 28.96
N THR A 201 -9.87 -5.66 29.54
CA THR A 201 -8.61 -5.14 30.11
C THR A 201 -7.39 -5.94 29.62
N LEU A 202 -6.43 -5.27 29.00
CA LEU A 202 -5.09 -5.79 28.69
C LEU A 202 -4.11 -5.39 29.81
N ARG A 203 -3.62 -6.37 30.57
CA ARG A 203 -2.65 -6.18 31.65
C ARG A 203 -1.26 -6.60 31.21
N LEU A 204 -0.35 -5.64 31.10
CA LEU A 204 1.06 -5.86 30.77
C LEU A 204 1.83 -6.34 31.99
N SER A 205 2.68 -7.35 31.81
CA SER A 205 3.61 -7.80 32.86
C SER A 205 4.55 -6.66 33.30
N PRO A 206 4.92 -6.54 34.59
CA PRO A 206 5.85 -5.50 35.02
C PRO A 206 7.29 -5.73 34.51
N THR A 207 7.69 -6.99 34.31
CA THR A 207 9.11 -7.36 34.09
C THR A 207 9.38 -8.23 32.87
N GLY A 208 8.34 -8.81 32.26
CA GLY A 208 8.48 -9.74 31.13
C GLY A 208 7.74 -9.29 29.88
N PRO A 209 7.98 -9.91 28.71
CA PRO A 209 7.32 -9.58 27.45
C PRO A 209 5.82 -9.92 27.46
N SER A 210 5.37 -10.72 28.42
CA SER A 210 3.99 -11.22 28.49
C SER A 210 2.98 -10.14 28.87
N ALA A 211 1.73 -10.44 28.54
CA ALA A 211 0.55 -9.70 28.95
C ALA A 211 -0.64 -10.65 29.10
N ARG A 212 -1.73 -10.16 29.67
CA ARG A 212 -2.95 -10.91 29.87
C ARG A 212 -4.14 -10.08 29.42
N LEU A 213 -4.95 -10.59 28.51
CA LEU A 213 -6.23 -9.99 28.16
C LEU A 213 -7.34 -10.66 28.98
N THR A 214 -8.13 -9.85 29.67
CA THR A 214 -9.20 -10.29 30.56
C THR A 214 -10.51 -9.61 30.21
N SER A 215 -11.63 -10.33 30.32
CA SER A 215 -12.97 -9.75 30.27
C SER A 215 -13.66 -9.86 31.62
N ALA A 216 -14.22 -8.76 32.11
CA ALA A 216 -14.93 -8.69 33.38
C ALA A 216 -16.26 -9.48 33.37
N GLY A 217 -16.83 -9.73 32.18
CA GLY A 217 -18.12 -10.42 32.02
C GLY A 217 -18.03 -11.89 31.64
N GLU A 218 -16.89 -12.36 31.13
CA GLU A 218 -16.78 -13.69 30.51
C GLU A 218 -15.94 -14.72 31.30
N ASP A 219 -15.40 -14.35 32.47
CA ASP A 219 -14.41 -15.16 33.24
C ASP A 219 -13.30 -15.73 32.33
N ARG A 220 -12.87 -14.92 31.37
CA ARG A 220 -11.92 -15.31 30.33
C ARG A 220 -10.59 -14.62 30.51
N VAL A 221 -9.55 -15.42 30.42
CA VAL A 221 -8.17 -15.02 30.51
C VAL A 221 -7.44 -15.56 29.29
N LEU A 222 -6.88 -14.65 28.49
CA LEU A 222 -6.00 -14.99 27.38
C LEU A 222 -4.59 -14.52 27.74
N GLU A 223 -3.67 -15.47 27.78
CA GLU A 223 -2.26 -15.21 28.07
C GLU A 223 -1.51 -14.93 26.76
N LEU A 224 -0.77 -13.83 26.75
CA LEU A 224 0.14 -13.45 25.68
C LEU A 224 1.57 -13.77 26.13
N GLU A 225 2.27 -14.57 25.35
CA GLU A 225 3.68 -14.90 25.54
C GLU A 225 4.57 -13.68 25.28
N SER A 226 4.17 -12.87 24.30
CA SER A 226 4.83 -11.61 23.96
C SER A 226 3.80 -10.58 23.49
N ILE A 227 4.17 -9.30 23.59
CA ILE A 227 3.39 -8.18 23.08
C ILE A 227 4.09 -7.47 21.94
N ILE A 228 3.30 -6.86 21.07
CA ILE A 228 3.80 -5.99 20.02
C ILE A 228 4.01 -4.60 20.63
N ALA A 229 5.24 -4.09 20.55
CA ALA A 229 5.64 -2.83 21.18
C ALA A 229 6.78 -2.15 20.42
N ILE A 230 6.76 -0.82 20.37
CA ILE A 230 7.83 0.03 19.84
C ILE A 230 8.40 0.85 21.00
N ASN A 231 9.62 0.49 21.44
CA ASN A 231 10.29 1.20 22.53
C ASN A 231 10.73 2.63 22.13
N ASP A 232 11.26 3.40 23.08
CA ASP A 232 11.69 4.78 22.83
C ASP A 232 12.73 4.90 21.71
N ALA A 233 13.69 3.97 21.65
CA ALA A 233 14.71 3.99 20.60
C ALA A 233 14.10 3.81 19.21
N GLY A 234 13.23 2.81 19.03
CA GLY A 234 12.52 2.57 17.78
C GLY A 234 11.58 3.73 17.42
N TRP A 235 10.89 4.30 18.40
CA TRP A 235 10.00 5.44 18.17
C TRP A 235 10.76 6.69 17.73
N ASN A 236 11.89 6.99 18.38
CA ASN A 236 12.73 8.12 18.01
C ASN A 236 13.35 7.92 16.62
N GLN A 237 13.77 6.69 16.28
CA GLN A 237 14.28 6.37 14.95
C GLN A 237 13.20 6.54 13.87
N LEU A 238 11.96 6.14 14.15
CA LEU A 238 10.81 6.40 13.28
C LEU A 238 10.58 7.91 13.13
N GLY A 239 10.57 8.66 14.23
CA GLY A 239 10.44 10.12 14.19
C GLY A 239 11.55 10.81 13.40
N GLN A 240 12.78 10.31 13.47
CA GLN A 240 13.90 10.81 12.66
C GLN A 240 13.75 10.44 11.19
N THR A 241 13.26 9.25 10.88
CA THR A 241 13.08 8.81 9.48
C THR A 241 11.91 9.53 8.81
N LEU A 242 10.83 9.76 9.56
CA LEU A 242 9.64 10.49 9.09
C LEU A 242 9.82 12.01 9.14
N GLY A 243 10.68 12.50 10.03
CA GLY A 243 10.91 13.93 10.28
C GLY A 243 12.19 14.51 9.68
N ALA A 244 13.09 13.70 9.11
CA ALA A 244 14.29 14.21 8.46
C ALA A 244 13.92 14.94 7.16
N PRO A 245 14.18 16.26 7.04
CA PRO A 245 14.37 16.85 5.72
C PRO A 245 15.60 16.19 5.10
N THR A 246 15.51 15.76 3.85
CA THR A 246 16.64 15.24 3.08
C THR A 246 17.73 16.31 2.97
N ALA A 247 18.71 16.31 3.88
CA ALA A 247 19.84 17.22 3.79
C ALA A 247 21.11 16.65 4.44
N ALA A 248 22.00 16.15 3.59
CA ALA A 248 23.44 16.16 3.82
C ALA A 248 24.18 16.42 2.49
N ALA A 249 24.46 17.70 2.21
CA ALA A 249 25.66 18.13 1.49
C ALA A 249 25.93 19.61 1.78
N GLY A 250 26.97 19.87 2.57
CA GLY A 250 27.84 21.05 2.41
C GLY A 250 27.38 22.40 2.97
N SER A 251 27.83 22.70 4.18
CA SER A 251 27.83 24.03 4.79
C SER A 251 28.72 25.05 4.05
N ALA A 252 28.25 26.27 3.86
CA ALA A 252 29.06 27.50 3.77
C ALA A 252 28.27 28.71 4.32
N PRO A 253 28.91 29.72 4.94
CA PRO A 253 28.29 30.62 5.90
C PRO A 253 27.62 31.89 5.30
N ALA A 254 26.70 32.44 6.09
CA ALA A 254 25.81 33.61 5.86
C ALA A 254 26.51 34.99 6.03
N PRO A 255 25.79 36.14 6.15
CA PRO A 255 24.83 36.82 5.26
C PRO A 255 25.12 38.34 5.10
N SER A 256 24.37 39.09 4.25
CA SER A 256 23.96 40.52 4.47
C SER A 256 23.12 41.10 3.29
N PRO A 257 22.27 42.16 3.51
CA PRO A 257 20.84 42.13 3.13
C PRO A 257 20.31 43.31 2.27
N GLN A 258 18.98 43.23 1.97
CA GLN A 258 17.96 44.29 1.66
C GLN A 258 17.40 44.36 0.20
N PRO A 259 16.21 44.96 -0.08
CA PRO A 259 14.84 44.47 0.25
C PRO A 259 13.73 44.69 -0.86
N THR A 260 12.74 43.78 -0.96
CA THR A 260 11.31 43.88 -1.47
C THR A 260 11.00 44.39 -2.92
N PRO A 261 9.77 44.16 -3.50
CA PRO A 261 8.70 43.16 -3.30
C PRO A 261 8.17 42.46 -4.61
N ALA A 262 7.34 41.43 -4.42
CA ALA A 262 6.25 40.93 -5.30
C ALA A 262 6.58 40.04 -6.52
N ALA A 263 6.32 38.74 -6.37
CA ALA A 263 5.38 37.95 -7.17
C ALA A 263 5.47 36.49 -6.73
N SER A 264 4.34 35.89 -6.36
CA SER A 264 4.23 34.47 -6.06
C SER A 264 4.52 33.67 -7.33
N ALA A 265 5.71 33.08 -7.41
CA ALA A 265 6.07 32.08 -8.41
C ALA A 265 6.35 30.77 -7.67
N ASP A 266 5.73 29.70 -8.17
CA ASP A 266 5.90 28.34 -7.72
C ASP A 266 7.36 28.02 -7.42
N ALA A 267 7.61 27.47 -6.24
CA ALA A 267 8.88 26.90 -5.88
C ALA A 267 9.06 25.62 -6.70
N ASP A 268 9.57 25.80 -7.93
CA ASP A 268 10.14 24.75 -8.74
C ASP A 268 11.29 24.14 -7.93
N VAL A 269 11.05 22.94 -7.41
CA VAL A 269 12.05 22.18 -6.67
C VAL A 269 13.16 21.88 -7.66
N ALA A 270 14.31 22.55 -7.48
CA ALA A 270 15.54 22.23 -8.19
C ALA A 270 15.96 20.80 -7.85
N MET A 271 15.48 19.83 -8.63
CA MET A 271 15.94 18.45 -8.57
C MET A 271 17.32 18.34 -9.21
N GLY A 272 18.16 17.48 -8.64
CA GLY A 272 19.31 16.94 -9.36
C GLY A 272 18.88 16.24 -10.67
N PRO A 273 19.84 15.78 -11.49
CA PRO A 273 19.52 15.13 -12.77
C PRO A 273 18.55 13.98 -12.54
N GLU A 274 17.45 13.98 -13.28
CA GLU A 274 16.44 12.91 -13.18
C GLU A 274 17.11 11.56 -13.50
N PRO A 275 16.86 10.51 -12.69
CA PRO A 275 17.37 9.19 -13.00
C PRO A 275 16.78 8.72 -14.33
N HIS A 276 17.65 8.23 -15.22
CA HIS A 276 17.26 7.76 -16.55
C HIS A 276 16.30 6.58 -16.46
N VAL A 277 15.19 6.63 -17.18
CA VAL A 277 14.24 5.52 -17.28
C VAL A 277 14.73 4.55 -18.35
N TRP A 278 15.08 3.34 -17.93
CA TRP A 278 15.61 2.31 -18.82
C TRP A 278 14.50 1.58 -19.56
N ILE A 279 13.33 1.43 -18.93
CA ILE A 279 12.26 0.58 -19.42
C ILE A 279 10.95 1.37 -19.43
N GLN A 280 10.44 1.65 -20.63
CA GLN A 280 9.10 2.20 -20.80
C GLN A 280 8.11 1.05 -20.88
N ILE A 281 7.07 1.07 -20.04
CA ILE A 281 6.02 0.03 -19.99
C ILE A 281 4.62 0.57 -20.30
N PHE A 282 4.43 1.89 -20.31
CA PHE A 282 3.20 2.51 -20.77
C PHE A 282 3.20 2.50 -22.30
N GLY A 283 2.32 1.71 -22.91
CA GLY A 283 2.34 1.41 -24.33
C GLY A 283 3.10 0.13 -24.66
N ASN A 284 3.68 0.06 -25.86
CA ASN A 284 4.51 -1.08 -26.26
C ASN A 284 5.83 -1.05 -25.49
N PRO A 285 6.18 -2.09 -24.72
CA PRO A 285 7.38 -2.07 -23.89
C PRO A 285 8.65 -1.84 -24.70
N THR A 286 9.52 -0.94 -24.23
CA THR A 286 10.82 -0.65 -24.84
C THR A 286 11.91 -0.55 -23.78
N VAL A 287 13.13 -0.93 -24.15
CA VAL A 287 14.32 -0.78 -23.31
C VAL A 287 15.26 0.18 -24.00
N THR A 288 15.74 1.18 -23.27
CA THR A 288 16.67 2.20 -23.77
C THR A 288 17.71 2.46 -22.68
N PRO A 289 18.87 1.79 -22.72
CA PRO A 289 19.95 2.05 -21.78
C PRO A 289 20.56 3.46 -22.01
N PRO A 290 21.16 4.11 -20.99
CA PRO A 290 21.68 5.48 -21.08
C PRO A 290 22.75 5.69 -22.16
N HIS A 291 23.47 4.62 -22.52
CA HIS A 291 24.60 4.66 -23.44
C HIS A 291 24.31 3.95 -24.78
N GLY A 292 23.15 3.34 -24.97
CA GLY A 292 22.96 2.35 -26.03
C GLY A 292 22.02 2.75 -27.16
N GLU A 293 22.36 2.24 -28.34
CA GLU A 293 21.51 2.26 -29.53
C GLU A 293 20.26 1.36 -29.35
N PRO A 294 19.21 1.57 -30.16
CA PRO A 294 18.01 0.74 -30.11
C PRO A 294 18.36 -0.74 -30.34
N MET A 295 17.80 -1.63 -29.52
CA MET A 295 18.01 -3.07 -29.65
C MET A 295 17.64 -3.60 -31.04
N GLU A 296 18.44 -4.53 -31.59
CA GLU A 296 18.19 -5.12 -32.90
C GLU A 296 16.80 -5.79 -33.02
N PRO A 297 16.11 -5.67 -34.17
CA PRO A 297 14.72 -6.11 -34.33
C PRO A 297 14.47 -7.59 -34.02
N GLY A 298 15.40 -8.48 -34.39
CA GLY A 298 15.19 -9.93 -34.32
C GLY A 298 15.16 -10.52 -32.90
N ARG A 299 15.68 -9.80 -31.90
CA ARG A 299 15.74 -10.26 -30.49
C ARG A 299 15.02 -9.34 -29.52
N ARG A 300 14.51 -8.21 -30.02
CA ARG A 300 13.92 -7.13 -29.24
C ARG A 300 12.82 -7.62 -28.30
N ASN A 301 11.85 -8.34 -28.83
CA ASN A 301 10.66 -8.74 -28.10
C ASN A 301 10.97 -9.65 -26.90
N THR A 302 11.89 -10.59 -27.07
CA THR A 302 12.25 -11.56 -26.04
C THR A 302 13.09 -10.91 -24.93
N TRP A 303 14.09 -10.11 -25.30
CA TRP A 303 14.94 -9.45 -24.30
C TRP A 303 14.19 -8.38 -23.55
N THR A 304 13.35 -7.59 -24.22
CA THR A 304 12.48 -6.62 -23.55
C THR A 304 11.56 -7.31 -22.55
N ALA A 305 10.96 -8.47 -22.89
CA ALA A 305 10.11 -9.21 -21.96
C ALA A 305 10.88 -9.69 -20.71
N ILE A 306 12.09 -10.23 -20.88
CA ILE A 306 12.93 -10.66 -19.75
C ILE A 306 13.32 -9.46 -18.87
N ILE A 307 13.78 -8.37 -19.49
CA ILE A 307 14.24 -7.18 -18.76
C ILE A 307 13.06 -6.54 -18.02
N ALA A 308 11.90 -6.40 -18.67
CA ALA A 308 10.70 -5.87 -18.04
C ALA A 308 10.20 -6.76 -16.89
N TYR A 309 10.23 -8.09 -17.05
CA TYR A 309 9.89 -9.04 -16.00
C TYR A 309 10.82 -8.88 -14.78
N LEU A 310 12.14 -8.89 -15.00
CA LEU A 310 13.14 -8.74 -13.93
C LEU A 310 13.08 -7.37 -13.25
N ALA A 311 12.67 -6.31 -13.96
CA ALA A 311 12.55 -4.97 -13.39
C ALA A 311 11.24 -4.74 -12.63
N THR A 312 10.24 -5.61 -12.82
CA THR A 312 8.91 -5.51 -12.19
C THR A 312 8.68 -6.68 -11.25
N VAL A 313 8.05 -7.76 -11.72
CA VAL A 313 7.64 -8.92 -10.90
C VAL A 313 8.85 -9.66 -10.34
N GLY A 314 9.93 -9.79 -11.11
CA GLY A 314 11.17 -10.50 -10.72
C GLY A 314 12.20 -9.64 -9.99
N ARG A 315 11.84 -8.44 -9.48
CA ARG A 315 12.79 -7.45 -8.94
C ARG A 315 13.60 -7.93 -7.74
N LYS A 316 13.05 -8.85 -6.95
CA LYS A 316 13.73 -9.48 -5.79
C LYS A 316 14.69 -10.61 -6.20
N GLY A 317 14.78 -10.90 -7.50
CA GLY A 317 15.53 -12.02 -8.06
C GLY A 317 14.59 -13.05 -8.68
N ALA A 318 14.98 -13.60 -9.83
CA ALA A 318 14.26 -14.69 -10.49
C ALA A 318 15.21 -15.78 -10.99
N THR A 319 14.84 -17.03 -10.80
CA THR A 319 15.56 -18.22 -11.27
C THR A 319 15.39 -18.41 -12.78
N ASN A 320 16.24 -19.26 -13.38
CA ASN A 320 16.09 -19.65 -14.80
C ASN A 320 14.70 -20.24 -15.10
N GLU A 321 14.12 -20.99 -14.16
CA GLU A 321 12.83 -21.65 -14.33
C GLU A 321 11.67 -20.66 -14.29
N GLU A 322 11.73 -19.67 -13.40
CA GLU A 322 10.75 -18.60 -13.33
C GLU A 322 10.78 -17.73 -14.60
N ILE A 323 11.97 -17.37 -15.08
CA ILE A 323 12.14 -16.64 -16.35
C ILE A 323 11.63 -17.46 -17.54
N ARG A 324 11.88 -18.78 -17.55
CA ARG A 324 11.36 -19.71 -18.57
C ARG A 324 9.84 -19.64 -18.62
N LYS A 325 9.21 -19.90 -17.47
CA LYS A 325 7.76 -19.94 -17.32
C LYS A 325 7.12 -18.60 -17.67
N ALA A 326 7.70 -17.49 -17.21
CA ALA A 326 7.16 -16.16 -17.42
C ALA A 326 7.29 -15.70 -18.89
N CYS A 327 8.47 -15.79 -19.49
CA CYS A 327 8.75 -15.13 -20.78
C CYS A 327 8.67 -16.05 -22.02
N TYR A 328 8.66 -17.37 -21.82
CA TYR A 328 8.71 -18.37 -22.91
C TYR A 328 7.65 -19.46 -22.84
N GLY A 329 7.01 -19.66 -21.68
CA GLY A 329 6.19 -20.85 -21.43
C GLY A 329 7.05 -22.12 -21.42
N ASP A 330 6.46 -23.26 -21.81
CA ASP A 330 7.13 -24.57 -21.65
C ASP A 330 8.10 -24.99 -22.76
N ASN A 331 8.26 -24.18 -23.80
CA ASN A 331 8.80 -24.65 -25.09
C ASN A 331 10.31 -24.39 -25.33
N ILE A 332 11.09 -24.00 -24.32
CA ILE A 332 12.51 -23.66 -24.50
C ILE A 332 13.44 -24.38 -23.51
N LYS A 333 14.64 -24.72 -23.98
CA LYS A 333 15.72 -25.34 -23.20
C LYS A 333 16.41 -24.33 -22.26
N PRO A 334 16.83 -24.73 -21.05
CA PRO A 334 17.49 -23.84 -20.09
C PRO A 334 18.77 -23.14 -20.62
N GLU A 335 19.51 -23.78 -21.53
CA GLU A 335 20.73 -23.22 -22.12
C GLU A 335 20.45 -21.94 -22.92
N THR A 336 19.29 -21.87 -23.57
CA THR A 336 18.87 -20.70 -24.36
C THR A 336 18.64 -19.48 -23.47
N ILE A 337 18.14 -19.68 -22.25
CA ILE A 337 17.90 -18.60 -21.28
C ILE A 337 19.22 -18.01 -20.83
N ARG A 338 20.19 -18.85 -20.45
CA ARG A 338 21.54 -18.41 -20.06
C ARG A 338 22.23 -17.63 -21.18
N GLN A 339 22.10 -18.07 -22.42
CA GLN A 339 22.63 -17.35 -23.58
C GLN A 339 21.97 -15.98 -23.76
N HIS A 340 20.64 -15.89 -23.59
CA HIS A 340 19.93 -14.62 -23.65
C HIS A 340 20.33 -13.67 -22.52
N LEU A 341 20.43 -14.16 -21.28
CA LEU A 341 20.88 -13.35 -20.14
C LEU A 341 22.32 -12.84 -20.31
N SER A 342 23.21 -13.67 -20.87
CA SER A 342 24.57 -13.25 -21.21
C SER A 342 24.58 -12.14 -22.27
N ASN A 343 23.71 -12.23 -23.28
CA ASN A 343 23.62 -11.21 -24.33
C ASN A 343 22.95 -9.92 -23.82
N ILE A 344 21.92 -10.03 -22.97
CA ILE A 344 21.26 -8.90 -22.30
C ILE A 344 22.27 -8.12 -21.46
N ARG A 345 23.13 -8.81 -20.71
CA ARG A 345 24.22 -8.17 -19.94
C ARG A 345 25.12 -7.32 -20.83
N GLY A 346 25.51 -7.84 -21.99
CA GLY A 346 26.29 -7.09 -22.97
C GLY A 346 25.54 -5.89 -23.55
N TYR A 347 24.24 -6.04 -23.82
CA TYR A 347 23.41 -4.97 -24.39
C TYR A 347 23.17 -3.81 -23.41
N LEU A 348 22.88 -4.10 -22.15
CA LEU A 348 22.58 -3.06 -21.15
C LEU A 348 23.81 -2.19 -20.85
N GLY A 349 25.03 -2.65 -21.16
CA GLY A 349 26.26 -1.93 -20.87
C GLY A 349 26.51 -1.78 -19.37
N PRO A 350 27.53 -1.03 -18.93
CA PRO A 350 27.76 -0.78 -17.51
C PRO A 350 26.76 0.24 -16.93
N VAL A 351 26.47 0.13 -15.63
CA VAL A 351 25.75 1.17 -14.87
C VAL A 351 26.71 2.26 -14.39
N SER A 352 26.19 3.36 -13.85
CA SER A 352 27.00 4.52 -13.48
C SER A 352 28.03 4.23 -12.37
N THR A 353 27.79 3.19 -11.56
CA THR A 353 28.70 2.66 -10.53
C THR A 353 29.83 1.79 -11.07
N GLY A 354 29.85 1.45 -12.37
CA GLY A 354 30.88 0.63 -13.01
C GLY A 354 30.62 -0.89 -12.96
N ASP A 355 29.61 -1.34 -12.21
CA ASP A 355 29.16 -2.72 -12.22
C ASP A 355 28.28 -3.03 -13.45
N GLY A 356 28.08 -4.33 -13.73
CA GLY A 356 27.12 -4.77 -14.73
C GLY A 356 25.69 -4.68 -14.21
N PRO A 357 24.71 -4.14 -14.97
CA PRO A 357 23.29 -4.05 -14.59
C PRO A 357 22.62 -5.40 -14.37
N LEU A 358 23.24 -6.47 -14.87
CA LEU A 358 22.86 -7.84 -14.59
C LEU A 358 24.12 -8.60 -14.16
N PRO A 359 24.35 -8.85 -12.86
CA PRO A 359 25.56 -9.52 -12.37
C PRO A 359 25.76 -10.92 -12.98
N GLU A 360 27.01 -11.37 -13.05
CA GLU A 360 27.33 -12.74 -13.44
C GLU A 360 27.16 -13.67 -12.24
N ILE A 361 26.31 -14.69 -12.39
CA ILE A 361 26.20 -15.76 -11.41
C ILE A 361 27.42 -16.68 -11.63
N SER A 362 28.19 -16.91 -10.58
CA SER A 362 29.46 -17.65 -10.66
C SER A 362 29.26 -19.04 -11.27
N ARG A 363 29.99 -19.34 -12.35
CA ARG A 363 30.02 -20.69 -12.92
C ARG A 363 30.75 -21.64 -11.96
N GLY A 364 30.02 -22.62 -11.43
CA GLY A 364 30.62 -23.90 -11.04
C GLY A 364 30.72 -24.14 -9.55
N GLY A 365 29.58 -24.47 -8.95
CA GLY A 365 29.51 -25.30 -7.76
C GLY A 365 28.30 -26.22 -7.89
N ARG A 366 28.42 -27.50 -7.51
CA ARG A 366 27.22 -28.30 -7.27
C ARG A 366 26.46 -27.60 -6.14
N PRO A 367 25.18 -27.24 -6.29
CA PRO A 367 24.42 -26.57 -5.23
C PRO A 367 24.60 -27.37 -3.93
N ARG A 368 25.00 -26.72 -2.84
CA ARG A 368 25.04 -27.40 -1.55
C ARG A 368 23.59 -27.73 -1.17
N ALA A 369 23.37 -28.91 -0.61
CA ALA A 369 22.04 -29.27 -0.12
C ALA A 369 21.59 -28.22 0.94
N GLY A 370 20.53 -27.47 0.64
CA GLY A 370 20.01 -26.40 1.48
C GLY A 370 20.34 -24.97 1.04
N GLU A 371 21.08 -24.77 -0.06
CA GLU A 371 21.35 -23.44 -0.63
C GLU A 371 20.19 -23.02 -1.56
N PRO A 372 19.65 -21.78 -1.43
CA PRO A 372 18.58 -21.31 -2.29
C PRO A 372 19.03 -21.29 -3.76
N PRO A 373 18.12 -21.55 -4.71
CA PRO A 373 18.46 -21.58 -6.13
C PRO A 373 19.00 -20.22 -6.58
N GLU A 374 20.01 -20.26 -7.45
CA GLU A 374 20.62 -19.05 -8.01
C GLU A 374 19.57 -18.18 -8.74
N SER A 375 19.46 -16.92 -8.33
CA SER A 375 18.51 -15.95 -8.86
C SER A 375 19.21 -14.80 -9.59
N TYR A 376 18.68 -14.40 -10.74
CA TYR A 376 19.09 -13.22 -11.49
C TYR A 376 18.34 -12.00 -10.98
N GLN A 377 19.08 -10.94 -10.65
CA GLN A 377 18.51 -9.68 -10.20
C GLN A 377 19.13 -8.53 -11.00
N LEU A 378 18.30 -7.58 -11.44
CA LEU A 378 18.78 -6.36 -12.07
C LEU A 378 19.33 -5.39 -11.02
N HIS A 379 20.35 -4.62 -11.39
CA HIS A 379 20.89 -3.56 -10.57
C HIS A 379 19.80 -2.49 -10.28
N PRO A 380 19.73 -1.90 -9.07
CA PRO A 380 18.71 -0.93 -8.71
C PRO A 380 18.62 0.32 -9.60
N GLU A 381 19.69 0.66 -10.32
CA GLU A 381 19.70 1.76 -11.31
C GLU A 381 18.84 1.48 -12.56
N VAL A 382 18.53 0.21 -12.85
CA VAL A 382 17.67 -0.17 -13.97
C VAL A 382 16.22 -0.02 -13.54
N ILE A 383 15.69 1.20 -13.71
CA ILE A 383 14.32 1.54 -13.31
C ILE A 383 13.34 1.56 -14.48
N THR A 384 12.08 1.28 -14.18
CA THR A 384 10.97 1.38 -15.11
C THR A 384 10.30 2.76 -15.05
N ALA A 385 9.52 3.09 -16.09
CA ALA A 385 8.65 4.26 -16.05
C ALA A 385 7.61 4.18 -14.92
N TRP A 386 7.20 2.97 -14.55
CA TRP A 386 6.31 2.74 -13.41
C TRP A 386 6.98 3.07 -12.08
N ASP A 387 8.23 2.70 -11.88
CA ASP A 387 8.99 3.07 -10.66
C ASP A 387 9.00 4.59 -10.45
N ARG A 388 9.11 5.36 -11.55
CA ARG A 388 9.06 6.83 -11.52
C ARG A 388 7.67 7.34 -11.20
N VAL A 389 6.64 6.74 -11.79
CA VAL A 389 5.25 7.08 -11.50
C VAL A 389 4.93 6.81 -10.02
N GLU A 390 5.29 5.65 -9.48
CA GLU A 390 5.13 5.32 -8.06
C GLU A 390 5.86 6.31 -7.17
N GLN A 391 7.11 6.65 -7.50
CA GLN A 391 7.88 7.61 -6.73
C GLN A 391 7.26 9.02 -6.74
N LEU A 392 6.71 9.45 -7.89
CA LEU A 392 6.10 10.77 -8.05
C LEU A 392 4.71 10.87 -7.39
N ILE A 393 3.93 9.78 -7.43
CA ILE A 393 2.63 9.70 -6.74
C ILE A 393 2.85 9.54 -5.22
N GLY A 394 3.90 8.83 -4.80
CA GLY A 394 4.26 8.65 -3.40
C GLY A 394 3.15 7.97 -2.59
N ALA A 395 2.72 8.62 -1.49
CA ALA A 395 1.70 8.11 -0.58
C ALA A 395 0.26 8.14 -1.15
N GLY A 396 0.10 8.55 -2.40
CA GLY A 396 -1.17 8.54 -3.13
C GLY A 396 -1.47 9.87 -3.82
N PRO A 397 -2.37 9.87 -4.81
CA PRO A 397 -2.69 11.05 -5.62
C PRO A 397 -2.97 12.32 -4.82
N ALA A 398 -3.76 12.20 -3.75
CA ALA A 398 -4.17 13.32 -2.90
C ALA A 398 -3.00 14.05 -2.21
N HIS A 399 -1.86 13.38 -2.00
CA HIS A 399 -0.70 13.96 -1.31
C HIS A 399 0.38 14.43 -2.28
N ALA A 400 0.37 13.95 -3.51
CA ALA A 400 1.30 14.39 -4.54
C ALA A 400 1.02 15.84 -4.93
N SER A 401 2.07 16.62 -5.18
CA SER A 401 1.92 17.95 -5.75
C SER A 401 1.45 17.87 -7.20
N ASP A 402 0.83 18.93 -7.69
CA ASP A 402 0.34 18.96 -9.07
C ASP A 402 1.47 18.79 -10.09
N THR A 403 2.65 19.35 -9.82
CA THR A 403 3.86 19.14 -10.62
C THR A 403 4.28 17.67 -10.64
N ALA A 404 4.18 16.98 -9.51
CA ALA A 404 4.53 15.56 -9.43
C ALA A 404 3.51 14.69 -10.18
N LEU A 405 2.21 14.95 -10.00
CA LEU A 405 1.14 14.26 -10.74
C LEU A 405 1.27 14.49 -12.25
N HIS A 406 1.49 15.73 -12.67
CA HIS A 406 1.68 16.05 -14.09
C HIS A 406 2.91 15.34 -14.67
N ARG A 407 4.02 15.28 -13.92
CA ARG A 407 5.21 14.53 -14.35
C ARG A 407 4.97 13.02 -14.40
N ALA A 408 4.23 12.46 -13.44
CA ALA A 408 3.86 11.05 -13.45
C ALA A 408 3.05 10.71 -14.71
N LEU A 409 2.01 11.49 -15.00
CA LEU A 409 1.15 11.28 -16.18
C LEU A 409 1.86 11.53 -17.52
N ASN A 410 2.98 12.26 -17.53
CA ASN A 410 3.81 12.41 -18.73
C ASN A 410 4.52 11.12 -19.14
N TYR A 411 4.82 10.21 -18.20
CA TYR A 411 5.37 8.89 -18.53
C TYR A 411 4.33 7.97 -19.19
N VAL A 412 3.03 8.27 -19.01
CA VAL A 412 1.91 7.49 -19.55
C VAL A 412 1.69 7.86 -21.01
N VAL A 413 2.28 7.09 -21.92
CA VAL A 413 2.16 7.29 -23.38
C VAL A 413 1.17 6.34 -24.05
N GLY A 414 0.66 5.35 -23.31
CA GLY A 414 -0.34 4.37 -23.77
C GLY A 414 -0.76 3.43 -22.64
N PRO A 415 -1.71 2.51 -22.89
CA PRO A 415 -2.10 1.51 -21.91
C PRO A 415 -0.89 0.65 -21.51
N PRO A 416 -0.77 0.24 -20.23
CA PRO A 416 0.36 -0.54 -19.76
C PRO A 416 0.47 -1.87 -20.53
N PHE A 417 1.68 -2.17 -21.02
CA PHE A 417 1.97 -3.37 -21.80
C PHE A 417 1.07 -3.56 -23.06
N ALA A 418 0.71 -2.46 -23.74
CA ALA A 418 -0.06 -2.46 -24.98
C ALA A 418 0.76 -2.98 -26.19
N VAL A 419 1.08 -4.28 -26.16
CA VAL A 419 1.77 -4.98 -27.24
C VAL A 419 0.79 -5.26 -28.39
N LEU A 420 1.06 -4.68 -29.57
CA LEU A 420 0.21 -4.83 -30.75
C LEU A 420 0.31 -6.22 -31.41
N ASP A 421 1.47 -6.88 -31.30
CA ASP A 421 1.70 -8.20 -31.87
C ASP A 421 1.21 -9.30 -30.91
N LYS A 422 0.16 -10.02 -31.29
CA LYS A 422 -0.43 -11.12 -30.51
C LYS A 422 0.57 -12.23 -30.16
N SER A 423 1.55 -12.50 -31.03
CA SER A 423 2.57 -13.53 -30.79
C SER A 423 3.55 -13.14 -29.67
N VAL A 424 3.73 -11.83 -29.46
CA VAL A 424 4.57 -11.26 -28.41
C VAL A 424 3.76 -11.03 -27.15
N GLN A 425 2.48 -10.66 -27.27
CA GLN A 425 1.57 -10.40 -26.16
C GLN A 425 1.49 -11.56 -25.16
N ALA A 426 1.49 -12.81 -25.66
CA ALA A 426 1.49 -14.02 -24.83
C ALA A 426 2.66 -14.10 -23.82
N ARG A 427 3.79 -13.41 -24.09
CA ARG A 427 4.98 -13.39 -23.22
C ARG A 427 4.85 -12.45 -22.02
N TYR A 428 3.86 -11.56 -22.04
CA TYR A 428 3.58 -10.59 -20.99
C TYR A 428 2.37 -11.03 -20.17
N GLN A 429 1.32 -11.53 -20.83
CA GLN A 429 0.04 -11.89 -20.21
C GLN A 429 0.15 -12.83 -19.00
N SER A 430 1.14 -13.72 -18.96
CA SER A 430 1.33 -14.70 -17.89
C SER A 430 1.67 -14.08 -16.53
N TRP A 431 2.26 -12.87 -16.51
CA TRP A 431 2.74 -12.22 -15.28
C TRP A 431 2.29 -10.75 -15.16
N THR A 432 1.79 -10.11 -16.22
CA THR A 432 1.40 -8.69 -16.16
C THR A 432 -0.01 -8.44 -15.64
N LYS A 433 -0.87 -9.46 -15.48
CA LYS A 433 -2.29 -9.24 -15.18
C LYS A 433 -2.51 -8.39 -13.92
N GLU A 434 -2.00 -8.85 -12.79
CA GLU A 434 -2.14 -8.15 -11.50
C GLU A 434 -1.38 -6.80 -11.49
N LEU A 435 -0.25 -6.76 -12.19
CA LEU A 435 0.54 -5.54 -12.34
C LEU A 435 -0.21 -4.47 -13.17
N ILE A 436 -0.90 -4.87 -14.24
CA ILE A 436 -1.71 -3.96 -15.05
C ILE A 436 -2.83 -3.39 -14.21
N ASP A 437 -3.53 -4.20 -13.43
CA ASP A 437 -4.62 -3.73 -12.55
C ASP A 437 -4.10 -2.70 -11.54
N THR A 438 -2.95 -2.98 -10.92
CA THR A 438 -2.27 -2.06 -9.97
C THR A 438 -1.87 -0.74 -10.62
N ILE A 439 -1.22 -0.80 -11.80
CA ILE A 439 -0.82 0.39 -12.55
C ILE A 439 -2.05 1.20 -12.97
N THR A 440 -3.09 0.52 -13.42
CA THR A 440 -4.31 1.14 -13.96
C THR A 440 -5.02 1.93 -12.88
N ASP A 441 -5.23 1.33 -11.71
CA ASP A 441 -5.90 2.00 -10.59
C ASP A 441 -5.11 3.23 -10.11
N ALA A 442 -3.80 3.08 -9.91
CA ALA A 442 -2.94 4.16 -9.44
C ALA A 442 -2.87 5.34 -10.43
N VAL A 443 -2.73 5.06 -11.73
CA VAL A 443 -2.66 6.09 -12.77
C VAL A 443 -4.01 6.76 -12.98
N ALA A 444 -5.10 6.00 -13.00
CA ALA A 444 -6.45 6.55 -13.12
C ALA A 444 -6.80 7.43 -11.91
N GLY A 445 -6.42 7.02 -10.70
CA GLY A 445 -6.54 7.82 -9.48
C GLY A 445 -5.72 9.11 -9.54
N ALA A 446 -4.48 9.05 -10.00
CA ALA A 446 -3.61 10.23 -10.19
C ALA A 446 -4.20 11.21 -11.22
N ALA A 447 -4.72 10.69 -12.32
CA ALA A 447 -5.39 11.47 -13.36
C ALA A 447 -6.65 12.16 -12.84
N LEU A 448 -7.50 11.45 -12.09
CA LEU A 448 -8.73 12.01 -11.54
C LEU A 448 -8.45 13.15 -10.56
N GLU A 449 -7.48 12.94 -9.66
CA GLU A 449 -7.10 13.94 -8.67
C GLU A 449 -6.59 15.21 -9.35
N LEU A 450 -5.63 15.10 -10.28
CA LEU A 450 -5.09 16.26 -10.98
C LEU A 450 -6.18 16.96 -11.81
N ALA A 451 -7.04 16.18 -12.47
CA ALA A 451 -8.13 16.72 -13.27
C ALA A 451 -9.13 17.52 -12.42
N THR A 452 -9.48 16.99 -11.24
CA THR A 452 -10.39 17.64 -10.28
C THR A 452 -9.78 18.93 -9.73
N ARG A 453 -8.50 18.93 -9.39
CA ARG A 453 -7.77 20.14 -8.93
C ARG A 453 -7.72 21.21 -10.00
N SER A 454 -7.36 20.84 -11.23
CA SER A 454 -7.31 21.78 -12.36
C SER A 454 -8.69 22.35 -12.64
N GLN A 455 -9.75 21.53 -12.64
CA GLN A 455 -11.13 22.00 -12.81
C GLN A 455 -11.53 22.99 -11.69
N GLY A 456 -11.23 22.68 -10.43
CA GLY A 456 -11.51 23.54 -9.28
C GLY A 456 -10.82 24.91 -9.34
N ARG A 457 -9.69 25.02 -10.04
CA ARG A 457 -8.98 26.28 -10.30
C ARG A 457 -9.40 26.99 -11.59
N GLY A 458 -10.30 26.39 -12.38
CA GLY A 458 -10.69 26.91 -13.69
C GLY A 458 -9.69 26.62 -14.82
N ASP A 459 -8.69 25.78 -14.59
CA ASP A 459 -7.75 25.29 -15.60
C ASP A 459 -8.39 24.15 -16.42
N GLN A 460 -9.27 24.53 -17.36
CA GLN A 460 -9.97 23.56 -18.22
C GLN A 460 -9.01 22.75 -19.10
N PRO A 461 -7.96 23.32 -19.73
CA PRO A 461 -7.01 22.55 -20.53
C PRO A 461 -6.26 21.50 -19.71
N GLY A 462 -5.77 21.85 -18.51
CA GLY A 462 -5.10 20.90 -17.62
C GLY A 462 -6.02 19.80 -17.12
N ALA A 463 -7.27 20.16 -16.80
CA ALA A 463 -8.29 19.19 -16.39
C ALA A 463 -8.59 18.16 -17.48
N LEU A 464 -8.79 18.62 -18.72
CA LEU A 464 -9.02 17.77 -19.88
C LEU A 464 -7.81 16.87 -20.17
N TRP A 465 -6.60 17.44 -20.15
CA TRP A 465 -5.37 16.69 -20.38
C TRP A 465 -5.20 15.55 -19.37
N ALA A 466 -5.37 15.85 -18.07
CA ALA A 466 -5.24 14.87 -17.01
C ALA A 466 -6.32 13.78 -17.13
N ALA A 467 -7.58 14.15 -17.36
CA ALA A 467 -8.65 13.19 -17.56
C ALA A 467 -8.40 12.24 -18.75
N ARG A 468 -7.90 12.77 -19.88
CA ARG A 468 -7.53 11.95 -21.05
C ARG A 468 -6.39 10.98 -20.76
N LYS A 469 -5.43 11.34 -19.90
CA LYS A 469 -4.36 10.41 -19.48
C LYS A 469 -4.91 9.25 -18.66
N GLY A 470 -5.88 9.51 -17.78
CA GLY A 470 -6.57 8.46 -17.04
C GLY A 470 -7.40 7.54 -17.95
N ILE A 471 -8.19 8.12 -18.86
CA ILE A 471 -9.01 7.39 -19.84
C ILE A 471 -8.14 6.49 -20.75
N LEU A 472 -6.94 6.96 -21.12
CA LEU A 472 -6.00 6.20 -21.94
C LEU A 472 -5.60 4.87 -21.29
N VAL A 473 -5.57 4.80 -19.96
CA VAL A 473 -5.17 3.61 -19.21
C VAL A 473 -6.39 2.83 -18.73
N ASP A 474 -7.42 3.52 -18.23
CA ASP A 474 -8.68 2.93 -17.81
C ASP A 474 -9.88 3.56 -18.55
N PRO A 475 -10.24 3.03 -19.73
CA PRO A 475 -11.37 3.55 -20.49
C PRO A 475 -12.73 3.22 -19.86
N GLN A 476 -12.81 2.40 -18.80
CA GLN A 476 -14.07 2.07 -18.12
C GLN A 476 -14.43 3.09 -17.02
N ARG A 477 -13.50 3.95 -16.62
CA ARG A 477 -13.67 4.96 -15.57
C ARG A 477 -14.54 6.14 -16.02
N GLN A 478 -15.85 5.98 -15.80
CA GLN A 478 -16.87 6.94 -16.23
C GLN A 478 -16.76 8.33 -15.56
N ASP A 479 -16.20 8.39 -14.35
CA ASP A 479 -15.88 9.64 -13.65
C ASP A 479 -14.91 10.53 -14.44
N LEU A 480 -13.85 9.95 -15.01
CA LEU A 480 -12.89 10.66 -15.86
C LEU A 480 -13.53 11.14 -17.17
N TRP A 481 -14.40 10.32 -17.78
CA TRP A 481 -15.16 10.71 -18.97
C TRP A 481 -16.07 11.91 -18.71
N ARG A 482 -16.81 11.91 -17.58
CA ARG A 482 -17.67 13.02 -17.19
C ARG A 482 -16.87 14.31 -17.05
N LEU A 483 -15.77 14.26 -16.31
CA LEU A 483 -14.90 15.43 -16.10
C LEU A 483 -14.36 15.97 -17.44
N ALA A 484 -13.84 15.10 -18.31
CA ALA A 484 -13.36 15.49 -19.62
C ALA A 484 -14.45 16.16 -20.48
N ILE A 485 -15.66 15.61 -20.51
CA ILE A 485 -16.80 16.13 -21.27
C ILE A 485 -17.24 17.51 -20.75
N GLU A 486 -17.29 17.68 -19.43
CA GLU A 486 -17.72 18.92 -18.78
C GLU A 486 -16.79 20.09 -19.09
N VAL A 487 -15.47 19.86 -19.10
CA VAL A 487 -14.48 20.92 -19.33
C VAL A 487 -14.12 21.12 -20.82
N ALA A 488 -14.46 20.17 -21.68
CA ALA A 488 -14.16 20.24 -23.11
C ALA A 488 -14.98 21.30 -23.86
N ASP A 489 -14.38 21.89 -24.89
CA ASP A 489 -15.07 22.68 -25.89
C ASP A 489 -16.04 21.82 -26.75
N PRO A 490 -16.97 22.42 -27.51
CA PRO A 490 -17.97 21.66 -28.27
C PRO A 490 -17.41 20.65 -29.29
N GLU A 491 -16.29 20.95 -29.94
CA GLU A 491 -15.68 20.07 -30.95
C GLU A 491 -15.02 18.86 -30.28
N THR A 492 -14.24 19.13 -29.25
CA THR A 492 -13.61 18.09 -28.43
C THR A 492 -14.66 17.20 -27.76
N ARG A 493 -15.76 17.80 -27.26
CA ARG A 493 -16.85 17.08 -26.61
C ARG A 493 -17.54 16.08 -27.55
N ALA A 494 -17.77 16.45 -28.81
CA ALA A 494 -18.33 15.55 -29.81
C ALA A 494 -17.42 14.34 -30.08
N THR A 495 -16.11 14.56 -30.09
CA THR A 495 -15.11 13.48 -30.21
C THR A 495 -15.16 12.55 -28.99
N LEU A 496 -15.17 13.12 -27.77
CA LEU A 496 -15.25 12.35 -26.53
C LEU A 496 -16.52 11.50 -26.44
N PHE A 497 -17.66 11.96 -26.94
CA PHE A 497 -18.88 11.14 -26.99
C PHE A 497 -18.73 9.92 -27.91
N THR A 498 -18.02 10.07 -29.02
CA THR A 498 -17.76 8.97 -29.95
C THR A 498 -16.80 7.96 -29.32
N GLU A 499 -15.74 8.43 -28.68
CA GLU A 499 -14.76 7.60 -27.98
C GLU A 499 -15.40 6.85 -26.80
N LEU A 500 -16.22 7.52 -25.98
CA LEU A 500 -16.94 6.93 -24.86
C LEU A 500 -17.84 5.76 -25.30
N ARG A 501 -18.62 5.95 -26.37
CA ARG A 501 -19.50 4.89 -26.92
C ARG A 501 -18.73 3.71 -27.50
N ALA A 502 -17.50 3.95 -27.98
CA ALA A 502 -16.63 2.88 -28.44
C ALA A 502 -15.98 2.12 -27.27
N ALA A 503 -15.73 2.81 -26.15
CA ALA A 503 -15.09 2.26 -24.96
C ALA A 503 -16.05 1.49 -24.04
N ILE A 504 -17.28 1.99 -23.87
CA ILE A 504 -18.25 1.46 -22.91
C ILE A 504 -19.59 1.22 -23.63
N ALA A 505 -20.10 -0.01 -23.54
CA ALA A 505 -21.41 -0.35 -24.08
C ALA A 505 -22.53 0.42 -23.36
N ASP A 506 -23.58 0.83 -24.08
CA ASP A 506 -24.67 1.68 -23.55
C ASP A 506 -25.35 1.11 -22.29
N GLU A 507 -25.41 -0.22 -22.18
CA GLU A 507 -25.95 -0.95 -21.03
C GLU A 507 -25.11 -0.82 -19.75
N HIS A 508 -23.81 -0.59 -19.88
CA HIS A 508 -22.87 -0.39 -18.77
C HIS A 508 -22.69 1.09 -18.39
N LEU A 509 -23.31 2.03 -19.13
CA LEU A 509 -23.25 3.45 -18.78
C LEU A 509 -24.06 3.76 -17.51
N GLU A 510 -23.39 4.41 -16.56
CA GLU A 510 -24.01 4.97 -15.37
C GLU A 510 -25.01 6.07 -15.74
N THR A 511 -26.04 6.22 -14.92
CA THR A 511 -27.09 7.23 -15.14
C THR A 511 -26.53 8.64 -15.23
N ALA A 512 -25.50 8.97 -14.44
CA ALA A 512 -24.86 10.28 -14.45
C ALA A 512 -24.15 10.55 -15.79
N THR A 513 -23.43 9.57 -16.33
CA THR A 513 -22.73 9.68 -17.62
C THR A 513 -23.71 9.75 -18.79
N ARG A 514 -24.78 8.94 -18.75
CA ARG A 514 -25.81 8.91 -19.80
C ARG A 514 -26.50 10.27 -19.96
N LYS A 515 -26.68 11.04 -18.88
CA LYS A 515 -27.27 12.39 -18.92
C LYS A 515 -26.42 13.42 -19.66
N LEU A 516 -25.12 13.18 -19.84
CA LEU A 516 -24.24 14.08 -20.57
C LEU A 516 -24.26 13.83 -22.09
N LEU A 517 -24.79 12.69 -22.52
CA LEU A 517 -24.88 12.34 -23.94
C LEU A 517 -26.08 13.06 -24.60
N PRO A 518 -25.91 13.54 -25.84
CA PRO A 518 -26.98 14.20 -26.61
C PRO A 518 -28.04 13.22 -27.11
#